data_AF-A0AAD1G0D9-F1
#
_entry.id   AF-A0AAD1G0D9-F1
#
_cell.length_a   1.000
_cell.length_b   1.000
_cell.length_c   1.000
_cell.angle_alpha   90.00
_cell.angle_beta   90.00
_cell.angle_gamma   90.00
#
_symmetry.space_group_name_H-M   'P 1'
#
loop_
_entity.id
_entity.type
_entity.pdbx_description
1 polymer ?
#
loop_
_entity_poly.entity_id
_entity_poly.type
_entity_poly.pdbx_seq_one_letter_code
_entity_poly.pdbx_strand_id
1 'polypeptide(L)'
;MPSGPVSVSVAGTRLSAAAMDTITTPTGTWPVSDLGPVSGGRAYMFGLASRPTWWSVCIVRYAVPGDTTVGERSYAISVSGVETTLSVLGGSMKCIDNGEPIAPSMDRIRAAVTAKRVMPYSSAAFAGWPKSPTLETERTTENRAGYVPGRIYGRSGMNNAIAYAITGAGGEYGSSRGFISGDDAVMIAAALAGNTTVFNDAAEQARIQTLYGLSLPNLAIWSENHNQLRDPQVPLAGDRPYVNEGTSTKADQLGNEGEWCAPDDYPWLSQIGATAGSCYSHTRDEAHLFNHGYAYWLATGDPRAAVLQQAIAAFALASVYQGAYSDGRYRTRFSYQRTTMNVWSALWKLQDVAENASSSNGNILWSRARALKMVGDVFADWKAQLAKMDAGTSVYERSSSIFRGIDLNSDNAYSNFMIQLYGPEAAYLFASKGEPAMLKRIAENMVLRFGKIGGTRGVYGKGSGSGFLVLDGGTMPYTDTESFVAWTNDGNALPADSFDGAALHTVQRAYWSLKLAQDAVKRGWMDAVPGIDDAIARMEAARSKTAPNKDTSALAWKHAAVSF
;
A
#
# COMPACT_ATOMS: atom_id res chain seq x y z
N MET A 1 24.51 0.32 -29.40
CA MET A 1 23.25 1.08 -29.62
C MET A 1 23.61 2.43 -30.26
N PRO A 2 22.75 2.98 -31.13
CA PRO A 2 23.09 4.19 -31.89
C PRO A 2 23.21 5.40 -30.96
N SER A 3 24.18 6.27 -31.21
CA SER A 3 24.54 7.47 -30.43
C SER A 3 23.79 8.75 -30.88
N GLY A 4 22.58 8.61 -31.42
CA GLY A 4 21.74 9.73 -31.85
C GLY A 4 20.65 10.11 -30.84
N PRO A 5 20.01 11.28 -30.98
CA PRO A 5 18.84 11.64 -30.19
C PRO A 5 17.74 10.59 -30.36
N VAL A 6 17.12 10.18 -29.24
CA VAL A 6 16.06 9.16 -29.23
C VAL A 6 14.90 9.66 -30.09
N SER A 7 14.63 8.97 -31.21
CA SER A 7 13.44 9.21 -32.01
C SER A 7 12.31 8.32 -31.51
N VAL A 8 11.15 8.90 -31.23
CA VAL A 8 9.96 8.15 -30.84
C VAL A 8 8.89 8.34 -31.89
N SER A 9 8.27 7.26 -32.34
CA SER A 9 7.08 7.31 -33.18
C SER A 9 5.98 6.46 -32.56
N VAL A 10 4.74 6.92 -32.64
CA VAL A 10 3.56 6.18 -32.20
C VAL A 10 2.58 6.09 -33.37
N ALA A 11 2.16 4.87 -33.71
CA ALA A 11 1.33 4.57 -34.88
C ALA A 11 1.88 5.21 -36.17
N GLY A 12 3.20 5.10 -36.39
CA GLY A 12 3.90 5.67 -37.56
C GLY A 12 4.09 7.19 -37.54
N THR A 13 3.51 7.90 -36.57
CA THR A 13 3.70 9.35 -36.42
C THR A 13 4.90 9.63 -35.54
N ARG A 14 5.92 10.31 -36.08
CA ARG A 14 7.08 10.76 -35.30
C ARG A 14 6.63 11.82 -34.30
N LEU A 15 6.90 11.57 -33.02
CA LEU A 15 6.65 12.50 -31.93
C LEU A 15 7.87 13.41 -31.72
N SER A 16 7.60 14.65 -31.31
CA SER A 16 8.63 15.63 -30.99
C SER A 16 8.77 15.73 -29.48
N ALA A 17 9.99 15.55 -28.97
CA ALA A 17 10.26 15.65 -27.54
C ALA A 17 10.40 17.12 -27.13
N ALA A 18 9.36 17.69 -26.52
CA ALA A 18 9.41 19.00 -25.90
C ALA A 18 9.84 18.85 -24.43
N ALA A 19 10.85 19.61 -24.00
CA ALA A 19 11.24 19.62 -22.59
C ALA A 19 10.04 20.06 -21.73
N MET A 20 9.64 19.22 -20.79
CA MET A 20 8.46 19.46 -19.96
C MET A 20 8.84 19.66 -18.50
N ASP A 21 9.80 18.88 -18.01
CA ASP A 21 10.20 18.93 -16.62
C ASP A 21 11.60 18.38 -16.39
N THR A 22 12.12 18.64 -15.21
CA THR A 22 13.30 18.00 -14.65
C THR A 22 12.97 17.56 -13.24
N ILE A 23 13.01 16.24 -13.02
CA ILE A 23 12.82 15.65 -11.70
C ILE A 23 14.19 15.41 -11.08
N THR A 24 14.44 15.96 -9.90
CA THR A 24 15.65 15.68 -9.12
C THR A 24 15.31 14.70 -8.00
N THR A 25 16.04 13.59 -7.94
CA THR A 25 15.91 12.55 -6.90
C THR A 25 17.28 12.33 -6.23
N PRO A 26 17.41 11.49 -5.17
CA PRO A 26 18.69 11.28 -4.49
C PRO A 26 19.77 10.64 -5.38
N THR A 27 19.39 10.22 -6.60
CA THR A 27 20.19 9.36 -7.46
C THR A 27 20.49 10.01 -8.80
N GLY A 28 19.93 11.19 -9.06
CA GLY A 28 20.30 12.02 -10.20
C GLY A 28 19.20 12.98 -10.64
N THR A 29 19.47 13.57 -11.79
CA THR A 29 18.56 14.49 -12.49
C THR A 29 17.93 13.76 -13.68
N TRP A 30 16.61 13.80 -13.74
CA TRP A 30 15.79 13.06 -14.69
C TRP A 30 15.03 14.04 -15.58
N PRO A 31 15.55 14.35 -16.78
CA PRO A 31 14.80 15.14 -17.74
C PRO A 31 13.55 14.36 -18.17
N VAL A 32 12.41 15.04 -18.19
CA VAL A 32 11.15 14.51 -18.70
C VAL A 32 10.71 15.36 -19.89
N SER A 33 10.44 14.70 -21.01
CA SER A 33 9.91 15.33 -22.21
C SER A 33 8.45 14.93 -22.42
N ASP A 34 7.65 15.90 -22.83
CA ASP A 34 6.33 15.69 -23.40
C ASP A 34 6.51 15.29 -24.87
N LEU A 35 5.97 14.14 -25.25
CA LEU A 35 5.96 13.67 -26.63
C LEU A 35 4.67 14.05 -27.37
N GLY A 36 3.69 14.61 -26.66
CA GLY A 36 2.43 15.08 -27.21
C GLY A 36 1.28 14.07 -27.08
N PRO A 37 0.10 14.46 -27.60
CA PRO A 37 -1.11 13.66 -27.49
C PRO A 37 -0.99 12.36 -28.30
N VAL A 38 -1.58 11.30 -27.76
CA VAL A 38 -1.87 10.06 -28.47
C VAL A 38 -3.37 9.80 -28.40
N SER A 39 -3.87 8.86 -29.20
CA SER A 39 -5.31 8.57 -29.19
C SER A 39 -5.78 8.18 -27.77
N GLY A 40 -6.60 9.01 -27.13
CA GLY A 40 -7.13 8.78 -25.77
C GLY A 40 -6.10 8.91 -24.64
N GLY A 41 -5.01 9.66 -24.84
CA GLY A 41 -3.95 9.80 -23.85
C GLY A 41 -2.83 10.77 -24.24
N ARG A 42 -1.70 10.66 -23.55
CA ARG A 42 -0.48 11.44 -23.82
C ARG A 42 0.77 10.59 -23.64
N ALA A 43 1.80 10.86 -24.41
CA ALA A 43 3.08 10.17 -24.32
C ALA A 43 4.15 11.06 -23.67
N TYR A 44 4.99 10.44 -22.85
CA TYR A 44 6.11 11.08 -22.14
C TYR A 44 7.39 10.27 -22.36
N MET A 45 8.53 10.94 -22.25
CA MET A 45 9.85 10.29 -22.23
C MET A 45 10.61 10.71 -20.97
N PHE A 46 10.99 9.74 -20.17
CA PHE A 46 11.92 9.90 -19.06
C PHE A 46 13.34 9.60 -19.55
N GLY A 47 14.29 10.44 -19.17
CA GLY A 47 15.72 10.20 -19.34
C GLY A 47 16.45 10.29 -18.00
N LEU A 48 17.74 9.99 -18.02
CA LEU A 48 18.64 10.13 -16.87
C LEU A 48 19.88 10.91 -17.31
N ALA A 49 20.13 12.08 -16.73
CA ALA A 49 21.22 12.96 -17.17
C ALA A 49 22.61 12.32 -17.05
N SER A 50 22.84 11.50 -16.02
CA SER A 50 24.09 10.77 -15.83
C SER A 50 24.24 9.55 -16.76
N ARG A 51 23.16 9.15 -17.45
CA ARG A 51 23.15 8.07 -18.44
C ARG A 51 22.33 8.47 -19.67
N PRO A 52 22.85 9.36 -20.54
CA PRO A 52 22.11 9.95 -21.65
C PRO A 52 21.57 8.95 -22.69
N THR A 53 22.10 7.72 -22.70
CA THR A 53 21.64 6.64 -23.58
C THR A 53 20.45 5.87 -23.02
N TRP A 54 20.13 6.03 -21.74
CA TRP A 54 18.96 5.42 -21.13
C TRP A 54 17.70 6.25 -21.39
N TRP A 55 16.60 5.56 -21.65
CA TRP A 55 15.30 6.18 -21.84
C TRP A 55 14.18 5.26 -21.35
N SER A 56 13.06 5.88 -20.99
CA SER A 56 11.78 5.19 -20.82
C SER A 56 10.67 6.01 -21.48
N VAL A 57 10.01 5.41 -22.47
CA VAL A 57 8.82 5.98 -23.12
C VAL A 57 7.60 5.46 -22.38
N CYS A 58 6.78 6.36 -21.86
CA CYS A 58 5.56 6.02 -21.15
C CYS A 58 4.34 6.62 -21.86
N ILE A 59 3.30 5.82 -22.05
CA ILE A 59 1.99 6.30 -22.49
C ILE A 59 1.07 6.28 -21.28
N VAL A 60 0.44 7.42 -21.06
CA VAL A 60 -0.64 7.57 -20.10
C VAL A 60 -1.95 7.59 -20.87
N ARG A 61 -2.92 6.81 -20.43
CA ARG A 61 -4.29 6.86 -20.95
C ARG A 61 -5.22 7.45 -19.92
N TYR A 62 -6.05 8.38 -20.37
CA TYR A 62 -7.07 8.99 -19.52
C TYR A 62 -8.13 7.94 -19.15
N ALA A 63 -8.67 8.06 -17.93
CA ALA A 63 -9.82 7.26 -17.51
C ALA A 63 -11.04 7.70 -18.34
N VAL A 64 -11.85 6.75 -18.81
CA VAL A 64 -13.06 7.03 -19.60
C VAL A 64 -14.27 7.06 -18.67
N PRO A 65 -14.96 8.20 -18.53
CA PRO A 65 -16.06 8.35 -17.59
C PRO A 65 -17.24 7.41 -17.90
N GLY A 66 -17.68 6.65 -16.91
CA GLY A 66 -18.83 5.75 -17.02
C GLY A 66 -18.59 4.52 -17.89
N ASP A 67 -17.36 4.31 -18.35
CA ASP A 67 -16.95 3.07 -19.00
C ASP A 67 -16.65 2.02 -17.92
N THR A 68 -17.53 1.03 -17.81
CA THR A 68 -17.34 -0.13 -16.92
C THR A 68 -16.61 -1.26 -17.64
N THR A 69 -15.96 -0.98 -18.77
CA THR A 69 -15.07 -1.93 -19.44
C THR A 69 -13.62 -1.51 -19.20
N VAL A 70 -12.75 -2.50 -19.01
CA VAL A 70 -11.31 -2.29 -19.02
C VAL A 70 -10.87 -2.13 -20.48
N GLY A 71 -11.06 -0.92 -21.01
CA GLY A 71 -10.71 -0.60 -22.39
C GLY A 71 -9.19 -0.63 -22.58
N GLU A 72 -8.68 -1.68 -23.23
CA GLU A 72 -7.27 -1.82 -23.62
C GLU A 72 -7.02 -1.14 -24.98
N ARG A 73 -5.86 -0.50 -25.14
CA ARG A 73 -5.42 0.05 -26.43
C ARG A 73 -3.96 -0.27 -26.68
N SER A 74 -3.72 -0.91 -27.82
CA SER A 74 -2.38 -1.18 -28.33
C SER A 74 -1.86 0.01 -29.14
N TYR A 75 -0.64 0.42 -28.83
CA TYR A 75 0.11 1.42 -29.57
C TYR A 75 1.31 0.75 -30.20
N ALA A 76 1.43 0.82 -31.53
CA ALA A 76 2.68 0.52 -32.22
C ALA A 76 3.66 1.65 -31.92
N ILE A 77 4.80 1.33 -31.33
CA ILE A 77 5.83 2.31 -30.95
C ILE A 77 7.13 1.95 -31.66
N SER A 78 7.80 2.95 -32.20
CA SER A 78 9.17 2.84 -32.68
C SER A 78 10.05 3.71 -31.81
N VAL A 79 11.07 3.13 -31.16
CA VAL A 79 12.08 3.90 -30.41
C VAL A 79 13.44 3.70 -31.05
N SER A 80 13.99 4.76 -31.64
CA SER A 80 15.24 4.73 -32.40
C SER A 80 15.24 3.64 -33.49
N GLY A 81 14.09 3.42 -34.14
CA GLY A 81 13.89 2.43 -35.21
C GLY A 81 13.62 1.01 -34.74
N VAL A 82 13.55 0.76 -33.43
CA VAL A 82 13.12 -0.53 -32.88
C VAL A 82 11.62 -0.50 -32.67
N GLU A 83 10.91 -1.28 -33.49
CA GLU A 83 9.46 -1.45 -33.40
C GLU A 83 9.08 -2.33 -32.20
N THR A 84 8.01 -1.93 -31.50
CA THR A 84 7.44 -2.64 -30.37
C THR A 84 5.97 -2.28 -30.21
N THR A 85 5.28 -2.93 -29.28
CA THR A 85 3.89 -2.63 -28.95
C THR A 85 3.77 -2.35 -27.47
N LEU A 86 3.02 -1.30 -27.14
CA LEU A 86 2.66 -0.98 -25.77
C LEU A 86 1.14 -1.04 -25.65
N SER A 87 0.65 -1.91 -24.78
CA SER A 87 -0.79 -2.04 -24.56
C SER A 87 -1.21 -1.41 -23.25
N VAL A 88 -2.05 -0.36 -23.31
CA VAL A 88 -2.33 0.53 -22.18
C VAL A 88 -3.82 0.59 -21.87
N LEU A 89 -4.13 0.49 -20.58
CA LEU A 89 -5.49 0.51 -20.05
C LEU A 89 -5.94 1.94 -19.71
N GLY A 90 -7.25 2.18 -19.70
CA GLY A 90 -7.80 3.46 -19.21
C GLY A 90 -7.40 3.75 -17.76
N GLY A 91 -7.02 4.98 -17.47
CA GLY A 91 -6.61 5.39 -16.12
C GLY A 91 -5.28 4.78 -15.64
N SER A 92 -4.40 4.42 -16.57
CA SER A 92 -3.09 3.85 -16.26
C SER A 92 -1.94 4.53 -16.98
N MET A 93 -0.73 4.27 -16.49
CA MET A 93 0.52 4.69 -17.11
C MET A 93 1.32 3.44 -17.44
N LYS A 94 1.75 3.29 -18.68
CA LYS A 94 2.58 2.14 -19.05
C LYS A 94 3.84 2.58 -19.74
N CYS A 95 4.94 1.94 -19.39
CA CYS A 95 6.26 2.30 -19.88
C CYS A 95 6.92 1.17 -20.65
N ILE A 96 7.79 1.54 -21.57
CA ILE A 96 8.84 0.69 -22.13
C ILE A 96 10.17 1.41 -21.94
N ASP A 97 11.23 0.67 -21.65
CA ASP A 97 12.57 1.22 -21.44
C ASP A 97 13.63 0.31 -22.06
N ASN A 98 14.85 0.83 -22.17
CA ASN A 98 16.00 0.06 -22.63
C ASN A 98 16.84 -0.52 -21.48
N GLY A 99 16.19 -0.81 -20.35
CA GLY A 99 16.80 -1.48 -19.20
C GLY A 99 16.67 -0.72 -17.89
N GLU A 100 17.41 -1.18 -16.89
CA GLU A 100 17.46 -0.59 -15.56
C GLU A 100 18.17 0.77 -15.59
N PRO A 101 17.56 1.91 -15.22
CA PRO A 101 18.23 3.21 -15.24
C PRO A 101 19.42 3.27 -14.27
N ILE A 102 19.21 2.79 -13.04
CA ILE A 102 20.13 2.91 -11.92
C ILE A 102 20.19 1.58 -11.20
N ALA A 103 21.38 1.01 -11.04
CA ALA A 103 21.54 -0.21 -10.27
C ALA A 103 20.99 -0.04 -8.84
N PRO A 104 20.08 -0.91 -8.37
CA PRO A 104 19.60 -0.90 -6.99
C PRO A 104 20.75 -1.03 -5.98
N SER A 105 20.72 -0.26 -4.89
CA SER A 105 21.80 -0.20 -3.90
C SER A 105 21.35 -0.67 -2.51
N MET A 106 22.04 -1.69 -1.97
CA MET A 106 21.88 -2.11 -0.56
C MET A 106 22.23 -0.98 0.42
N ASP A 107 23.24 -0.17 0.12
CA ASP A 107 23.67 0.92 1.00
C ASP A 107 22.61 2.02 1.11
N ARG A 108 21.90 2.32 0.02
CA ARG A 108 20.76 3.25 0.06
C ARG A 108 19.61 2.70 0.88
N ILE A 109 19.33 1.40 0.80
CA ILE A 109 18.33 0.76 1.66
C ILE A 109 18.73 0.85 3.13
N ARG A 110 19.98 0.53 3.47
CA ARG A 110 20.50 0.68 4.84
C ARG A 110 20.39 2.13 5.32
N ALA A 111 20.77 3.10 4.49
CA ALA A 111 20.64 4.51 4.80
C ALA A 111 19.17 4.92 5.01
N ALA A 112 18.23 4.39 4.21
CA ALA A 112 16.80 4.63 4.38
C ALA A 112 16.26 4.07 5.70
N VAL A 113 16.73 2.89 6.12
CA VAL A 113 16.42 2.30 7.44
C VAL A 113 16.99 3.17 8.56
N THR A 114 18.26 3.58 8.48
CA THR A 114 18.89 4.47 9.47
C THR A 114 18.17 5.82 9.57
N ALA A 115 17.76 6.38 8.44
CA ALA A 115 16.98 7.62 8.35
C ALA A 115 15.50 7.44 8.73
N LYS A 116 15.08 6.22 9.10
CA LYS A 116 13.70 5.89 9.49
C LYS A 116 12.69 6.26 8.42
N ARG A 117 13.05 6.02 7.16
CA ARG A 117 12.14 6.12 6.00
C ARG A 117 11.34 4.83 5.80
N VAL A 118 11.86 3.71 6.32
CA VAL A 118 11.31 2.36 6.24
C VAL A 118 11.73 1.55 7.48
N MET A 119 11.01 0.49 7.81
CA MET A 119 11.34 -0.37 8.96
C MET A 119 12.55 -1.28 8.69
N PRO A 120 13.34 -1.64 9.72
CA PRO A 120 14.41 -2.63 9.60
C PRO A 120 13.83 -4.07 9.59
N TYR A 121 13.43 -4.57 8.42
CA TYR A 121 12.97 -5.96 8.27
C TYR A 121 14.13 -6.94 8.53
N SER A 122 14.08 -7.70 9.64
CA SER A 122 15.19 -8.57 10.06
C SER A 122 14.70 -9.91 10.63
N SER A 123 15.46 -10.99 10.37
CA SER A 123 15.17 -12.32 10.91
C SER A 123 15.35 -12.38 12.43
N ALA A 124 16.24 -11.54 12.98
CA ALA A 124 16.46 -11.42 14.42
C ALA A 124 15.18 -11.00 15.16
N ALA A 125 14.30 -10.27 14.48
CA ALA A 125 13.05 -9.81 15.07
C ALA A 125 12.05 -10.97 15.31
N PHE A 126 12.29 -12.16 14.75
CA PHE A 126 11.54 -13.40 14.99
C PHE A 126 12.18 -14.28 16.08
N ALA A 127 13.24 -13.83 16.76
CA ALA A 127 13.86 -14.59 17.84
C ALA A 127 12.85 -14.96 18.95
N GLY A 128 12.86 -16.22 19.37
CA GLY A 128 11.93 -16.76 20.37
C GLY A 128 10.53 -17.08 19.84
N TRP A 129 10.30 -16.95 18.53
CA TRP A 129 9.08 -17.44 17.85
C TRP A 129 9.36 -18.80 17.19
N PRO A 130 8.34 -19.65 17.02
CA PRO A 130 8.53 -21.04 16.59
C PRO A 130 9.04 -21.18 15.14
N LYS A 131 8.98 -20.12 14.34
CA LYS A 131 9.51 -20.07 12.97
C LYS A 131 9.86 -18.63 12.59
N SER A 132 10.88 -18.52 11.75
CA SER A 132 11.26 -17.28 11.06
C SER A 132 11.01 -17.47 9.56
N PRO A 133 10.66 -16.40 8.82
CA PRO A 133 10.52 -16.48 7.37
C PRO A 133 11.89 -16.77 6.73
N THR A 134 11.91 -17.60 5.69
CA THR A 134 13.10 -17.88 4.89
C THR A 134 13.48 -16.62 4.12
N LEU A 135 14.76 -16.20 4.15
CA LEU A 135 15.24 -15.08 3.35
C LEU A 135 15.41 -15.50 1.89
N GLU A 136 14.30 -15.54 1.18
CA GLU A 136 14.24 -15.87 -0.24
C GLU A 136 13.14 -15.06 -0.91
N THR A 137 13.35 -14.72 -2.18
CA THR A 137 12.25 -14.24 -3.04
C THR A 137 11.33 -15.41 -3.32
N GLU A 138 10.02 -15.22 -3.19
CA GLU A 138 9.07 -16.24 -3.63
C GLU A 138 9.16 -16.38 -5.16
N ARG A 139 9.82 -17.44 -5.64
CA ARG A 139 10.09 -17.63 -7.07
C ARG A 139 9.07 -18.58 -7.70
N THR A 140 7.80 -18.23 -7.62
CA THR A 140 6.80 -18.89 -8.46
C THR A 140 7.10 -18.60 -9.93
N THR A 141 6.61 -19.44 -10.85
CA THR A 141 6.90 -19.29 -12.29
C THR A 141 6.45 -17.92 -12.83
N GLU A 142 5.46 -17.31 -12.19
CA GLU A 142 4.86 -16.00 -12.48
C GLU A 142 5.74 -14.81 -12.12
N ASN A 143 6.56 -14.93 -11.07
CA ASN A 143 7.56 -13.90 -10.74
C ASN A 143 8.74 -13.96 -11.74
N ARG A 144 9.00 -15.12 -12.37
CA ARG A 144 10.14 -15.29 -13.28
C ARG A 144 9.95 -14.79 -14.71
N ALA A 145 8.73 -14.63 -15.19
CA ALA A 145 8.50 -14.37 -16.62
C ALA A 145 8.31 -12.88 -17.00
N GLY A 146 8.63 -11.98 -16.07
CA GLY A 146 9.07 -10.62 -16.37
C GLY A 146 7.98 -9.65 -16.83
N TYR A 147 8.43 -8.48 -17.29
CA TYR A 147 7.58 -7.41 -17.78
C TYR A 147 7.47 -7.44 -19.32
N VAL A 148 6.24 -7.49 -19.85
CA VAL A 148 5.95 -7.51 -21.30
C VAL A 148 5.08 -6.30 -21.66
N PRO A 149 5.65 -5.25 -22.28
CA PRO A 149 4.94 -3.99 -22.58
C PRO A 149 3.67 -4.16 -23.44
N GLY A 150 3.69 -5.10 -24.38
CA GLY A 150 2.59 -5.36 -25.32
C GLY A 150 1.41 -6.15 -24.75
N ARG A 151 1.45 -6.55 -23.47
CA ARG A 151 0.45 -7.40 -22.82
C ARG A 151 -0.27 -6.66 -21.70
N ILE A 152 -1.55 -6.92 -21.49
CA ILE A 152 -2.40 -6.35 -20.45
C ILE A 152 -1.78 -6.57 -19.07
N TYR A 153 -1.78 -5.54 -18.24
CA TYR A 153 -1.12 -5.49 -16.93
C TYR A 153 0.40 -5.72 -16.93
N GLY A 154 1.03 -6.12 -18.04
CA GLY A 154 2.48 -6.21 -18.17
C GLY A 154 3.17 -7.42 -17.53
N ARG A 155 2.51 -8.36 -16.82
CA ARG A 155 3.16 -9.53 -16.13
C ARG A 155 2.77 -10.91 -16.69
N SER A 156 3.69 -11.89 -16.63
CA SER A 156 3.60 -13.22 -17.29
C SER A 156 2.68 -14.22 -16.60
N GLY A 157 1.87 -14.94 -17.39
CA GLY A 157 0.66 -15.58 -16.87
C GLY A 157 0.69 -17.11 -16.74
N MET A 158 1.62 -17.67 -15.95
CA MET A 158 1.40 -19.03 -15.44
C MET A 158 0.45 -19.10 -14.24
N ASN A 159 0.06 -17.96 -13.68
CA ASN A 159 -1.18 -17.73 -12.96
C ASN A 159 -1.49 -16.25 -13.14
N ASN A 160 -2.13 -15.93 -14.27
CA ASN A 160 -2.63 -14.58 -14.40
C ASN A 160 -3.83 -14.42 -13.50
N ALA A 161 -3.86 -13.28 -12.82
CA ALA A 161 -4.95 -12.81 -12.00
C ALA A 161 -6.32 -12.91 -12.74
N ILE A 162 -6.31 -12.93 -14.08
CA ILE A 162 -7.46 -13.12 -14.95
C ILE A 162 -8.20 -14.47 -14.72
N ALA A 163 -7.51 -15.58 -14.43
CA ALA A 163 -8.13 -16.92 -14.33
C ALA A 163 -8.35 -17.44 -12.89
N TYR A 164 -7.58 -16.94 -11.92
CA TYR A 164 -7.75 -17.26 -10.49
C TYR A 164 -7.78 -15.94 -9.70
N ALA A 165 -8.99 -15.43 -9.46
CA ALA A 165 -9.27 -14.40 -8.47
C ALA A 165 -8.42 -13.10 -8.57
N ILE A 166 -8.83 -12.19 -9.47
CA ILE A 166 -8.86 -10.72 -9.16
C ILE A 166 -10.12 -10.42 -8.32
N THR A 167 -10.44 -11.30 -7.38
CA THR A 167 -11.06 -10.83 -6.15
C THR A 167 -9.89 -10.43 -5.28
N GLY A 168 -10.03 -9.41 -4.44
CA GLY A 168 -9.00 -9.02 -3.47
C GLY A 168 -8.50 -10.15 -2.54
N ALA A 169 -9.02 -11.38 -2.70
CA ALA A 169 -8.73 -12.60 -1.95
C ALA A 169 -7.53 -13.45 -2.45
N GLY A 170 -7.17 -13.43 -3.74
CA GLY A 170 -6.09 -14.28 -4.27
C GLY A 170 -4.67 -13.77 -4.00
N GLY A 171 -4.52 -12.44 -3.86
CA GLY A 171 -3.24 -11.73 -3.65
C GLY A 171 -2.96 -11.33 -2.20
N GLU A 172 -3.78 -11.78 -1.24
CA GLU A 172 -3.74 -11.37 0.17
C GLU A 172 -2.40 -11.61 0.89
N TYR A 173 -1.51 -12.43 0.33
CA TYR A 173 -0.33 -12.92 1.04
C TYR A 173 1.00 -12.28 0.62
N GLY A 174 1.17 -11.84 -0.63
CA GLY A 174 2.43 -11.22 -1.09
C GLY A 174 2.37 -9.70 -1.29
N SER A 175 1.22 -9.18 -1.72
CA SER A 175 1.11 -7.89 -2.42
C SER A 175 0.03 -6.94 -1.89
N SER A 176 -1.03 -7.49 -1.30
CA SER A 176 -2.02 -6.69 -0.59
C SER A 176 -1.83 -6.92 0.91
N ARG A 177 -2.13 -5.88 1.70
CA ARG A 177 -1.99 -5.79 3.17
C ARG A 177 -0.58 -5.47 3.67
N GLY A 178 -0.50 -4.42 4.50
CA GLY A 178 0.71 -4.00 5.23
C GLY A 178 1.34 -2.70 4.71
N PHE A 179 2.39 -2.25 5.40
CA PHE A 179 3.14 -1.05 5.02
C PHE A 179 3.86 -1.20 3.67
N ILE A 180 4.39 -2.38 3.36
CA ILE A 180 5.05 -2.73 2.10
C ILE A 180 4.69 -4.16 1.67
N SER A 181 5.04 -4.53 0.43
CA SER A 181 4.89 -5.89 -0.07
C SER A 181 5.91 -6.87 0.54
N GLY A 182 5.66 -8.17 0.33
CA GLY A 182 6.60 -9.24 0.68
C GLY A 182 7.95 -9.09 0.00
N ASP A 183 7.97 -8.80 -1.30
CA ASP A 183 9.21 -8.63 -2.06
C ASP A 183 9.99 -7.39 -1.63
N ASP A 184 9.31 -6.27 -1.35
CA ASP A 184 9.95 -5.08 -0.78
C ASP A 184 10.58 -5.41 0.59
N ALA A 185 9.88 -6.19 1.43
CA ALA A 185 10.39 -6.61 2.73
C ALA A 185 11.61 -7.54 2.61
N VAL A 186 11.59 -8.49 1.67
CA VAL A 186 12.72 -9.37 1.36
C VAL A 186 13.91 -8.57 0.85
N MET A 187 13.68 -7.60 -0.03
CA MET A 187 14.73 -6.70 -0.54
C MET A 187 15.42 -5.96 0.61
N ILE A 188 14.64 -5.42 1.57
CA ILE A 188 15.18 -4.74 2.74
C ILE A 188 15.95 -5.71 3.63
N ALA A 189 15.37 -6.87 3.94
CA ALA A 189 16.02 -7.88 4.77
C ALA A 189 17.32 -8.39 4.16
N ALA A 190 17.37 -8.59 2.84
CA ALA A 190 18.57 -9.00 2.11
C ALA A 190 19.65 -7.91 2.14
N ALA A 191 19.27 -6.64 2.01
CA ALA A 191 20.20 -5.53 2.15
C ALA A 191 20.81 -5.47 3.56
N LEU A 192 19.99 -5.64 4.62
CA LEU A 192 20.45 -5.64 6.01
C LEU A 192 21.34 -6.86 6.32
N ALA A 193 21.03 -8.02 5.74
CA ALA A 193 21.83 -9.24 5.89
C ALA A 193 23.11 -9.26 5.02
N GLY A 194 23.26 -8.32 4.08
CA GLY A 194 24.37 -8.33 3.10
C GLY A 194 24.27 -9.46 2.07
N ASN A 195 23.08 -9.99 1.84
CA ASN A 195 22.85 -11.07 0.89
C ASN A 195 22.60 -10.51 -0.52
N THR A 196 23.68 -10.30 -1.28
CA THR A 196 23.64 -9.71 -2.62
C THR A 196 22.78 -10.50 -3.61
N THR A 197 22.80 -11.83 -3.55
CA THR A 197 22.03 -12.68 -4.48
C THR A 197 20.53 -12.44 -4.29
N VAL A 198 20.02 -12.61 -3.06
CA VAL A 198 18.60 -12.40 -2.76
C VAL A 198 18.20 -10.95 -2.96
N PHE A 199 19.10 -10.00 -2.66
CA PHE A 199 18.84 -8.57 -2.89
C PHE A 199 18.62 -8.27 -4.38
N ASN A 200 19.50 -8.75 -5.25
CA ASN A 200 19.40 -8.51 -6.70
C ASN A 200 18.13 -9.14 -7.28
N ASP A 201 17.80 -10.35 -6.84
CA ASP A 201 16.57 -11.03 -7.24
C ASP A 201 15.33 -10.23 -6.81
N ALA A 202 15.28 -9.79 -5.56
CA ALA A 202 14.16 -9.03 -5.02
C ALA A 202 14.04 -7.65 -5.70
N ALA A 203 15.17 -7.03 -6.05
CA ALA A 203 15.19 -5.75 -6.74
C ALA A 203 14.65 -5.87 -8.17
N GLU A 204 14.96 -6.95 -8.89
CA GLU A 204 14.38 -7.25 -10.21
C GLU A 204 12.86 -7.42 -10.10
N GLN A 205 12.38 -8.16 -9.10
CA GLN A 205 10.95 -8.33 -8.85
C GLN A 205 10.25 -7.00 -8.52
N ALA A 206 10.83 -6.21 -7.62
CA ALA A 206 10.28 -4.92 -7.24
C ALA A 206 10.20 -3.93 -8.41
N ARG A 207 11.17 -3.99 -9.35
CA ARG A 207 11.12 -3.26 -10.63
C ARG A 207 9.94 -3.70 -11.49
N ILE A 208 9.80 -5.01 -11.72
CA ILE A 208 8.69 -5.57 -12.51
C ILE A 208 7.34 -5.16 -11.89
N GLN A 209 7.22 -5.25 -10.57
CA GLN A 209 6.03 -4.84 -9.83
C GLN A 209 5.76 -3.34 -9.92
N THR A 210 6.80 -2.52 -10.01
CA THR A 210 6.66 -1.08 -10.23
C THR A 210 6.02 -0.80 -11.60
N LEU A 211 6.55 -1.42 -12.66
CA LEU A 211 6.04 -1.25 -14.03
C LEU A 211 4.64 -1.86 -14.19
N TYR A 212 4.40 -3.02 -13.57
CA TYR A 212 3.09 -3.66 -13.46
C TYR A 212 2.09 -2.73 -12.77
N GLY A 213 2.43 -2.20 -11.59
CA GLY A 213 1.56 -1.35 -10.78
C GLY A 213 1.07 -0.14 -11.55
N LEU A 214 1.99 0.58 -12.23
CA LEU A 214 1.63 1.74 -13.05
C LEU A 214 0.62 1.39 -14.16
N SER A 215 0.70 0.16 -14.70
CA SER A 215 -0.13 -0.28 -15.81
C SER A 215 -1.55 -0.71 -15.42
N LEU A 216 -1.85 -0.79 -14.11
CA LEU A 216 -3.18 -1.13 -13.59
C LEU A 216 -4.20 -0.04 -13.95
N PRO A 217 -5.40 -0.41 -14.44
CA PRO A 217 -6.42 0.53 -14.89
C PRO A 217 -6.88 1.38 -13.72
N ASN A 218 -7.28 2.63 -13.93
CA ASN A 218 -7.78 3.51 -12.85
C ASN A 218 -6.89 3.65 -11.59
N LEU A 219 -5.61 3.25 -11.61
CA LEU A 219 -4.68 3.49 -10.49
C LEU A 219 -4.02 4.86 -10.62
N ALA A 220 -3.49 5.16 -11.80
CA ALA A 220 -2.77 6.40 -12.11
C ALA A 220 -3.66 7.32 -12.94
N ILE A 221 -4.73 7.84 -12.31
CA ILE A 221 -5.67 8.73 -13.00
C ILE A 221 -4.99 10.06 -13.31
N TRP A 222 -4.71 10.27 -14.59
CA TRP A 222 -4.04 11.47 -15.07
C TRP A 222 -5.01 12.59 -15.42
N SER A 223 -4.54 13.81 -15.24
CA SER A 223 -5.27 15.00 -15.66
C SER A 223 -5.30 15.10 -17.19
N GLU A 224 -6.48 15.39 -17.75
CA GLU A 224 -6.62 15.66 -19.19
C GLU A 224 -6.11 17.05 -19.55
N ASN A 225 -6.18 17.98 -18.60
CA ASN A 225 -5.88 19.40 -18.80
C ASN A 225 -4.49 19.78 -18.30
N HIS A 226 -3.88 18.93 -17.46
CA HIS A 226 -2.60 19.18 -16.80
C HIS A 226 -1.65 18.00 -17.02
N ASN A 227 -0.35 18.28 -17.07
CA ASN A 227 0.68 17.24 -17.25
C ASN A 227 1.05 16.57 -15.91
N GLN A 228 0.07 16.18 -15.10
CA GLN A 228 0.29 15.56 -13.79
C GLN A 228 -0.84 14.57 -13.41
N LEU A 229 -0.53 13.71 -12.44
CA LEU A 229 -1.52 12.86 -11.77
C LEU A 229 -2.62 13.73 -11.15
N ARG A 230 -3.90 13.38 -11.32
CA ARG A 230 -4.99 14.18 -10.74
C ARG A 230 -4.89 14.16 -9.23
N ASP A 231 -5.23 15.28 -8.62
CA ASP A 231 -5.27 15.43 -7.18
C ASP A 231 -6.62 14.95 -6.63
N PRO A 232 -6.64 13.95 -5.72
CA PRO A 232 -7.89 13.37 -5.21
C PRO A 232 -8.63 14.25 -4.20
N GLN A 233 -7.98 15.29 -3.66
CA GLN A 233 -8.51 16.17 -2.62
C GLN A 233 -8.91 17.54 -3.15
N VAL A 234 -8.25 18.03 -4.20
CA VAL A 234 -8.55 19.32 -4.84
C VAL A 234 -8.44 19.11 -6.34
N PRO A 235 -9.57 18.96 -7.05
CA PRO A 235 -9.54 18.81 -8.49
C PRO A 235 -8.79 19.99 -9.12
N LEU A 236 -7.87 19.69 -10.03
CA LEU A 236 -7.19 20.72 -10.80
C LEU A 236 -8.22 21.45 -11.68
N ALA A 237 -7.93 22.69 -12.07
CA ALA A 237 -8.86 23.48 -12.88
C ALA A 237 -9.22 22.73 -14.18
N GLY A 238 -10.51 22.50 -14.44
CA GLY A 238 -10.99 21.75 -15.61
C GLY A 238 -10.99 20.22 -15.43
N ASP A 239 -10.32 19.70 -14.40
CA ASP A 239 -10.44 18.29 -14.04
C ASP A 239 -11.72 18.02 -13.27
N ARG A 240 -12.18 16.79 -13.37
CA ARG A 240 -13.33 16.29 -12.64
C ARG A 240 -12.90 15.80 -11.26
N PRO A 241 -13.77 15.88 -10.25
CA PRO A 241 -13.49 15.26 -8.96
C PRO A 241 -13.39 13.74 -9.10
N TYR A 242 -12.59 13.14 -8.23
CA TYR A 242 -12.66 11.71 -7.94
C TYR A 242 -14.02 11.43 -7.28
N VAL A 243 -14.77 10.40 -7.70
CA VAL A 243 -16.06 10.04 -7.09
C VAL A 243 -16.10 8.53 -6.85
N ASN A 244 -16.21 8.13 -5.60
CA ASN A 244 -16.42 6.73 -5.21
C ASN A 244 -17.82 6.47 -4.65
N GLU A 245 -18.32 5.25 -4.89
CA GLU A 245 -19.53 4.57 -4.40
C GLU A 245 -20.76 5.42 -3.98
N GLY A 246 -21.91 5.13 -4.60
CA GLY A 246 -23.23 5.45 -4.05
C GLY A 246 -23.87 6.78 -4.47
N THR A 247 -23.19 7.65 -5.23
CA THR A 247 -23.76 8.96 -5.63
C THR A 247 -24.01 9.14 -7.13
N SER A 248 -23.48 8.25 -7.98
CA SER A 248 -23.68 8.32 -9.43
C SER A 248 -23.49 6.96 -10.09
N THR A 249 -24.39 6.60 -10.99
CA THR A 249 -24.22 5.46 -11.91
C THR A 249 -23.26 5.77 -13.07
N LYS A 250 -22.61 6.95 -13.09
CA LYS A 250 -21.85 7.50 -14.23
C LYS A 250 -20.50 8.15 -13.88
N ALA A 251 -19.91 7.88 -12.71
CA ALA A 251 -18.61 8.44 -12.30
C ALA A 251 -17.51 7.37 -12.16
N ASP A 252 -16.24 7.79 -12.15
CA ASP A 252 -15.03 6.96 -12.07
C ASP A 252 -15.01 6.11 -10.77
N GLN A 253 -15.76 4.99 -10.73
CA GLN A 253 -15.82 4.08 -9.59
C GLN A 253 -14.48 3.36 -9.43
N LEU A 254 -13.66 3.75 -8.45
CA LEU A 254 -12.34 3.15 -8.23
C LEU A 254 -12.39 1.72 -7.66
N GLY A 255 -13.55 1.28 -7.16
CA GLY A 255 -13.74 -0.08 -6.65
C GLY A 255 -14.13 -1.12 -7.71
N ASN A 256 -14.84 -0.68 -8.76
CA ASN A 256 -15.27 -1.51 -9.87
C ASN A 256 -14.51 -1.08 -11.12
N GLU A 257 -13.43 -1.79 -11.41
CA GLU A 257 -12.55 -1.47 -12.54
C GLU A 257 -13.10 -1.95 -13.87
N GLY A 258 -14.23 -2.65 -13.83
CA GLY A 258 -14.94 -3.09 -15.00
C GLY A 258 -14.50 -4.47 -15.48
N GLU A 259 -14.95 -4.82 -16.68
CA GLU A 259 -14.66 -6.11 -17.30
C GLU A 259 -13.69 -5.93 -18.48
N TRP A 260 -12.64 -6.75 -18.53
CA TRP A 260 -11.83 -6.89 -19.73
C TRP A 260 -12.35 -8.07 -20.56
N CYS A 261 -12.85 -7.80 -21.77
CA CYS A 261 -13.24 -8.84 -22.72
C CYS A 261 -12.07 -9.16 -23.63
N ALA A 262 -11.59 -10.40 -23.55
CA ALA A 262 -10.41 -10.88 -24.25
C ALA A 262 -10.63 -10.86 -25.78
N PRO A 263 -9.90 -10.03 -26.54
CA PRO A 263 -10.03 -10.00 -28.00
C PRO A 263 -9.60 -11.34 -28.62
N ASP A 264 -10.29 -11.76 -29.68
CA ASP A 264 -9.99 -13.01 -30.38
C ASP A 264 -8.57 -13.03 -30.98
N ASP A 265 -8.08 -11.87 -31.39
CA ASP A 265 -6.76 -11.67 -32.00
C ASP A 265 -5.67 -11.31 -30.98
N TYR A 266 -5.94 -11.45 -29.69
CA TYR A 266 -5.00 -11.05 -28.67
C TYR A 266 -3.79 -12.00 -28.61
N PRO A 267 -2.56 -11.53 -28.90
CA PRO A 267 -1.42 -12.43 -29.16
C PRO A 267 -0.93 -13.16 -27.90
N TRP A 268 -1.41 -12.76 -26.72
CA TRP A 268 -0.95 -13.28 -25.43
C TRP A 268 -1.96 -14.20 -24.75
N LEU A 269 -3.12 -14.53 -25.35
CA LEU A 269 -4.21 -15.31 -24.72
C LEU A 269 -3.71 -16.57 -24.00
N SER A 270 -2.93 -17.40 -24.68
CA SER A 270 -2.38 -18.64 -24.12
C SER A 270 -1.43 -18.39 -22.95
N GLN A 271 -0.64 -17.31 -23.02
CA GLN A 271 0.29 -16.94 -21.95
C GLN A 271 -0.40 -16.33 -20.73
N ILE A 272 -1.64 -15.87 -20.87
CA ILE A 272 -2.41 -15.26 -19.79
C ILE A 272 -3.53 -16.16 -19.26
N GLY A 273 -3.68 -17.37 -19.81
CA GLY A 273 -4.75 -18.28 -19.45
C GLY A 273 -6.14 -17.73 -19.76
N ALA A 274 -6.26 -16.83 -20.76
CA ALA A 274 -7.53 -16.25 -21.17
C ALA A 274 -8.07 -16.92 -22.42
N THR A 275 -9.39 -16.93 -22.55
CA THR A 275 -10.12 -17.46 -23.69
C THR A 275 -10.66 -16.29 -24.51
N ALA A 276 -10.40 -16.33 -25.81
CA ALA A 276 -10.99 -15.42 -26.79
C ALA A 276 -12.52 -15.27 -26.58
N GLY A 277 -13.01 -14.03 -26.57
CA GLY A 277 -14.42 -13.70 -26.37
C GLY A 277 -14.93 -13.75 -24.92
N SER A 278 -14.13 -14.24 -23.96
CA SER A 278 -14.51 -14.25 -22.55
C SER A 278 -14.23 -12.89 -21.88
N CYS A 279 -15.15 -12.45 -21.03
CA CYS A 279 -14.99 -11.26 -20.20
C CYS A 279 -14.57 -11.61 -18.77
N TYR A 280 -13.65 -10.81 -18.24
CA TYR A 280 -13.02 -11.01 -16.94
C TYR A 280 -13.19 -9.76 -16.10
N SER A 281 -13.94 -9.89 -15.00
CA SER A 281 -14.20 -8.79 -14.06
C SER A 281 -12.96 -8.41 -13.25
N HIS A 282 -12.79 -7.12 -13.02
CA HIS A 282 -11.72 -6.57 -12.21
C HIS A 282 -12.30 -5.70 -11.09
N THR A 283 -11.95 -6.01 -9.86
CA THR A 283 -12.33 -5.21 -8.68
C THR A 283 -11.13 -5.06 -7.76
N ARG A 284 -10.89 -3.84 -7.31
CA ARG A 284 -10.00 -3.54 -6.18
C ARG A 284 -10.82 -2.89 -5.09
N ASP A 285 -10.37 -3.08 -3.87
CA ASP A 285 -10.91 -2.30 -2.76
C ASP A 285 -9.75 -1.58 -2.05
N GLU A 286 -10.08 -0.50 -1.37
CA GLU A 286 -9.14 0.29 -0.60
C GLU A 286 -8.63 -0.41 0.67
N ALA A 287 -9.28 -1.49 1.10
CA ALA A 287 -8.79 -2.33 2.18
C ALA A 287 -7.59 -3.19 1.73
N HIS A 288 -7.43 -3.43 0.43
CA HIS A 288 -6.37 -4.23 -0.16
C HIS A 288 -5.47 -3.41 -1.09
N LEU A 289 -5.03 -2.22 -0.62
CA LEU A 289 -4.14 -1.35 -1.38
C LEU A 289 -2.92 -2.11 -1.91
N PHE A 290 -2.63 -1.87 -3.18
CA PHE A 290 -1.38 -2.25 -3.83
C PHE A 290 -0.22 -1.48 -3.17
N ASN A 291 0.81 -2.18 -2.66
CA ASN A 291 1.82 -1.57 -1.78
C ASN A 291 3.30 -1.85 -2.14
N HIS A 292 3.59 -2.12 -3.42
CA HIS A 292 4.94 -2.45 -3.93
C HIS A 292 5.75 -1.24 -4.40
N GLY A 293 7.04 -1.48 -4.67
CA GLY A 293 7.91 -0.55 -5.37
C GLY A 293 8.48 0.55 -4.48
N TYR A 294 8.17 0.53 -3.18
CA TYR A 294 8.73 1.50 -2.25
C TYR A 294 10.19 1.15 -1.92
N ALA A 295 10.51 -0.14 -1.70
CA ALA A 295 11.90 -0.55 -1.56
C ALA A 295 12.72 -0.23 -2.82
N TYR A 296 12.13 -0.44 -4.01
CA TYR A 296 12.76 -0.07 -5.27
C TYR A 296 13.00 1.45 -5.36
N TRP A 297 12.01 2.29 -5.02
CA TRP A 297 12.19 3.74 -4.90
C TRP A 297 13.37 4.12 -3.98
N LEU A 298 13.44 3.52 -2.79
CA LEU A 298 14.53 3.78 -1.83
C LEU A 298 15.91 3.37 -2.39
N ALA A 299 15.97 2.29 -3.16
CA ALA A 299 17.23 1.77 -3.72
C ALA A 299 17.71 2.52 -4.98
N THR A 300 16.79 3.02 -5.80
CA THR A 300 17.11 3.55 -7.14
C THR A 300 16.82 5.03 -7.31
N GLY A 301 15.91 5.61 -6.52
CA GLY A 301 15.40 6.96 -6.73
C GLY A 301 14.74 7.15 -8.11
N ASP A 302 14.24 6.07 -8.72
CA ASP A 302 13.58 6.11 -10.03
C ASP A 302 12.25 6.89 -9.95
N PRO A 303 12.05 7.97 -10.73
CA PRO A 303 10.85 8.78 -10.67
C PRO A 303 9.58 8.00 -11.04
N ARG A 304 9.68 6.89 -11.78
CA ARG A 304 8.52 6.04 -12.12
C ARG A 304 7.99 5.31 -10.88
N ALA A 305 8.90 4.91 -9.98
CA ALA A 305 8.52 4.35 -8.68
C ALA A 305 7.87 5.41 -7.78
N ALA A 306 8.34 6.67 -7.85
CA ALA A 306 7.69 7.79 -7.17
C ALA A 306 6.28 8.06 -7.71
N VAL A 307 6.08 8.03 -9.03
CA VAL A 307 4.73 8.16 -9.64
C VAL A 307 3.81 7.05 -9.14
N LEU A 308 4.31 5.81 -9.04
CA LEU A 308 3.51 4.70 -8.49
C LEU A 308 3.10 4.97 -7.03
N GLN A 309 4.01 5.44 -6.17
CA GLN A 309 3.65 5.75 -4.78
C GLN A 309 2.63 6.89 -4.69
N GLN A 310 2.72 7.92 -5.54
CA GLN A 310 1.71 8.98 -5.62
C GLN A 310 0.37 8.45 -6.13
N ALA A 311 0.35 7.53 -7.10
CA ALA A 311 -0.87 6.89 -7.60
C ALA A 311 -1.55 6.02 -6.53
N ILE A 312 -0.77 5.26 -5.75
CA ILE A 312 -1.28 4.50 -4.60
C ILE A 312 -1.89 5.46 -3.56
N ALA A 313 -1.22 6.59 -3.27
CA ALA A 313 -1.77 7.61 -2.37
C ALA A 313 -3.03 8.27 -2.95
N ALA A 314 -3.08 8.54 -4.25
CA ALA A 314 -4.24 9.10 -4.93
C ALA A 314 -5.46 8.20 -4.75
N PHE A 315 -5.28 6.90 -5.04
CA PHE A 315 -6.30 5.87 -4.91
C PHE A 315 -6.76 5.72 -3.45
N ALA A 316 -5.81 5.62 -2.51
CA ALA A 316 -6.11 5.52 -1.08
C ALA A 316 -6.94 6.71 -0.60
N LEU A 317 -6.55 7.92 -0.97
CA LEU A 317 -7.24 9.14 -0.56
C LEU A 317 -8.62 9.26 -1.19
N ALA A 318 -8.77 8.94 -2.47
CA ALA A 318 -10.06 9.00 -3.16
C ALA A 318 -11.13 8.08 -2.52
N SER A 319 -10.74 6.97 -1.89
CA SER A 319 -11.67 6.08 -1.17
C SER A 319 -12.14 6.64 0.19
N VAL A 320 -11.30 7.47 0.82
CA VAL A 320 -11.55 8.07 2.12
C VAL A 320 -12.50 9.26 2.02
N TYR A 321 -12.59 9.88 0.85
CA TYR A 321 -13.42 11.05 0.62
C TYR A 321 -14.74 10.67 -0.05
N GLN A 322 -15.69 10.19 0.75
CA GLN A 322 -17.08 10.07 0.32
C GLN A 322 -17.64 11.46 0.01
N GLY A 323 -17.79 11.73 -1.29
CA GLY A 323 -18.50 12.89 -1.83
C GLY A 323 -17.83 14.22 -1.48
N ALA A 324 -17.64 15.05 -2.49
CA ALA A 324 -17.96 16.44 -2.26
C ALA A 324 -19.41 16.44 -1.72
N TYR A 325 -19.59 16.66 -0.41
CA TYR A 325 -20.83 17.25 0.05
C TYR A 325 -21.09 18.47 -0.86
N SER A 326 -22.33 18.90 -0.99
CA SER A 326 -22.71 20.06 -1.82
C SER A 326 -21.95 21.38 -1.49
N ASP A 327 -21.03 21.38 -0.52
CA ASP A 327 -20.11 22.44 -0.14
C ASP A 327 -18.64 22.26 -0.63
N GLY A 328 -18.33 21.20 -1.38
CA GLY A 328 -16.98 20.93 -1.92
C GLY A 328 -15.95 20.48 -0.87
N ARG A 329 -16.36 20.07 0.33
CA ARG A 329 -15.43 19.67 1.40
C ARG A 329 -15.20 18.16 1.42
N TYR A 330 -13.94 17.79 1.29
CA TYR A 330 -13.41 16.44 1.41
C TYR A 330 -13.27 16.07 2.90
N ARG A 331 -14.06 15.10 3.39
CA ARG A 331 -13.94 14.57 4.77
C ARG A 331 -13.36 13.18 4.77
N THR A 332 -12.42 12.91 5.67
CA THR A 332 -11.87 11.56 5.79
C THR A 332 -12.90 10.62 6.39
N ARG A 333 -13.10 9.46 5.78
CA ARG A 333 -13.94 8.39 6.32
C ARG A 333 -13.36 7.93 7.66
N PHE A 334 -14.10 8.19 8.74
CA PHE A 334 -13.81 7.68 10.06
C PHE A 334 -14.54 6.37 10.31
N SER A 335 -14.07 5.30 9.67
CA SER A 335 -14.48 3.92 9.89
C SER A 335 -13.67 3.00 8.96
N TYR A 336 -13.36 1.78 9.40
CA TYR A 336 -12.45 0.79 8.78
C TYR A 336 -10.95 1.10 9.00
N GLN A 337 -10.39 0.65 10.14
CA GLN A 337 -8.97 0.44 10.49
C GLN A 337 -8.15 -0.12 9.31
N ARG A 338 -8.76 -0.94 8.44
CA ARG A 338 -8.11 -1.42 7.21
C ARG A 338 -7.77 -0.25 6.29
N THR A 339 -8.77 0.53 5.90
CA THR A 339 -8.66 1.71 5.04
C THR A 339 -7.81 2.80 5.69
N THR A 340 -8.05 3.11 6.98
CA THR A 340 -7.28 4.15 7.68
C THR A 340 -5.78 3.86 7.68
N MET A 341 -5.35 2.63 8.02
CA MET A 341 -3.92 2.31 8.07
C MET A 341 -3.27 2.23 6.71
N ASN A 342 -4.02 1.79 5.70
CA ASN A 342 -3.61 1.82 4.31
C ASN A 342 -3.37 3.25 3.83
N VAL A 343 -4.28 4.18 4.17
CA VAL A 343 -4.14 5.61 3.86
C VAL A 343 -2.93 6.19 4.57
N TRP A 344 -2.74 5.90 5.85
CA TRP A 344 -1.55 6.34 6.58
C TRP A 344 -0.27 5.80 5.94
N SER A 345 -0.24 4.53 5.58
CA SER A 345 0.92 3.92 4.89
C SER A 345 1.20 4.63 3.55
N ALA A 346 0.16 4.94 2.77
CA ALA A 346 0.29 5.65 1.51
C ALA A 346 0.74 7.11 1.72
N LEU A 347 0.23 7.80 2.74
CA LEU A 347 0.62 9.15 3.12
C LEU A 347 2.08 9.23 3.59
N TRP A 348 2.57 8.21 4.30
CA TRP A 348 3.98 8.14 4.69
C TRP A 348 4.88 8.10 3.46
N LYS A 349 4.57 7.22 2.50
CA LYS A 349 5.33 7.08 1.25
C LYS A 349 5.21 8.32 0.37
N LEU A 350 4.03 8.95 0.34
CA LEU A 350 3.82 10.23 -0.35
C LEU A 350 4.72 11.33 0.24
N GLN A 351 4.75 11.45 1.57
CA GLN A 351 5.63 12.40 2.26
C GLN A 351 7.10 12.11 1.95
N ASP A 352 7.51 10.83 2.01
CA ASP A 352 8.88 10.42 1.70
C ASP A 352 9.28 10.81 0.26
N VAL A 353 8.43 10.50 -0.72
CA VAL A 353 8.64 10.90 -2.12
C VAL A 353 8.74 12.42 -2.23
N ALA A 354 7.84 13.17 -1.60
CA ALA A 354 7.83 14.63 -1.64
C ALA A 354 9.05 15.28 -0.96
N GLU A 355 9.65 14.62 0.02
CA GLU A 355 10.88 15.07 0.69
C GLU A 355 12.14 14.73 -0.11
N ASN A 356 12.09 13.72 -0.98
CA ASN A 356 13.25 13.18 -1.68
C ASN A 356 13.19 13.34 -3.21
N ALA A 357 12.09 13.85 -3.75
CA ALA A 357 11.92 14.18 -5.15
C ALA A 357 11.42 15.61 -5.29
N SER A 358 11.93 16.33 -6.28
CA SER A 358 11.41 17.64 -6.66
C SER A 358 11.27 17.74 -8.17
N SER A 359 10.22 18.42 -8.60
CA SER A 359 9.93 18.71 -10.00
C SER A 359 10.15 20.20 -10.23
N SER A 360 10.88 20.56 -11.29
CA SER A 360 11.19 21.95 -11.63
C SER A 360 9.94 22.77 -11.99
N ASN A 361 8.99 22.15 -12.66
CA ASN A 361 7.78 22.80 -13.17
C ASN A 361 6.49 22.33 -12.48
N GLY A 362 6.58 21.41 -11.51
CA GLY A 362 5.42 20.76 -10.89
C GLY A 362 4.66 19.82 -11.82
N ASN A 363 5.33 19.31 -12.87
CA ASN A 363 4.76 18.35 -13.81
C ASN A 363 5.08 16.91 -13.33
N ILE A 364 4.26 15.93 -13.71
CA ILE A 364 4.34 14.50 -13.33
C ILE A 364 4.11 14.21 -11.85
N LEU A 365 4.87 14.84 -10.96
CA LEU A 365 4.84 14.65 -9.51
C LEU A 365 4.19 15.86 -8.83
N TRP A 366 3.34 15.60 -7.84
CA TRP A 366 2.83 16.66 -6.99
C TRP A 366 3.97 17.36 -6.23
N SER A 367 3.82 18.68 -6.04
CA SER A 367 4.78 19.47 -5.28
C SER A 367 4.86 19.04 -3.82
N ARG A 368 6.02 19.27 -3.19
CA ARG A 368 6.22 19.01 -1.76
C ARG A 368 5.18 19.71 -0.88
N ALA A 369 4.92 20.99 -1.16
CA ALA A 369 3.93 21.76 -0.42
C ALA A 369 2.54 21.10 -0.50
N ARG A 370 2.16 20.60 -1.68
CA ARG A 370 0.86 19.96 -1.85
C ARG A 370 0.77 18.62 -1.13
N ALA A 371 1.77 17.77 -1.29
CA ALA A 371 1.84 16.47 -0.61
C ALA A 371 1.78 16.62 0.91
N LEU A 372 2.55 17.55 1.50
CA LEU A 372 2.53 17.81 2.94
C LEU A 372 1.18 18.36 3.41
N LYS A 373 0.53 19.21 2.60
CA LYS A 373 -0.83 19.68 2.92
C LYS A 373 -1.81 18.50 2.96
N MET A 374 -1.77 17.60 1.98
CA MET A 374 -2.65 16.43 1.94
C MET A 374 -2.50 15.55 3.20
N VAL A 375 -1.26 15.32 3.62
CA VAL A 375 -0.92 14.56 4.84
C VAL A 375 -1.48 15.27 6.07
N GLY A 376 -1.21 16.57 6.20
CA GLY A 376 -1.65 17.38 7.34
C GLY A 376 -3.17 17.47 7.45
N ASP A 377 -3.88 17.68 6.35
CA ASP A 377 -5.35 17.74 6.30
C ASP A 377 -5.96 16.42 6.80
N VAL A 378 -5.44 15.28 6.35
CA VAL A 378 -5.92 13.95 6.75
C VAL A 378 -5.70 13.71 8.25
N PHE A 379 -4.52 14.06 8.77
CA PHE A 379 -4.25 13.90 10.20
C PHE A 379 -5.09 14.82 11.08
N ALA A 380 -5.28 16.08 10.67
CA ALA A 380 -6.12 17.02 11.40
C ALA A 380 -7.56 16.52 11.47
N ASP A 381 -8.11 16.08 10.34
CA ASP A 381 -9.48 15.58 10.26
C ASP A 381 -9.66 14.26 11.03
N TRP A 382 -8.70 13.32 10.91
CA TRP A 382 -8.72 12.07 11.69
C TRP A 382 -8.67 12.33 13.20
N LYS A 383 -7.79 13.24 13.66
CA LYS A 383 -7.70 13.62 15.08
C LYS A 383 -9.00 14.26 15.58
N ALA A 384 -9.62 15.12 14.78
CA ALA A 384 -10.90 15.74 15.12
C ALA A 384 -12.03 14.71 15.24
N GLN A 385 -12.09 13.76 14.32
CA GLN A 385 -13.09 12.69 14.36
C GLN A 385 -12.85 11.69 15.50
N LEU A 386 -11.60 11.39 15.82
CA LEU A 386 -11.25 10.59 17.00
C LEU A 386 -11.71 11.27 18.29
N ALA A 387 -11.43 12.56 18.44
CA ALA A 387 -11.86 13.32 19.61
C ALA A 387 -13.39 13.36 19.74
N LYS A 388 -14.11 13.50 18.60
CA LYS A 388 -15.57 13.42 18.58
C LYS A 388 -16.09 12.05 19.00
N MET A 389 -15.47 10.97 18.53
CA MET A 389 -15.85 9.61 18.92
C MET A 389 -15.59 9.36 20.41
N ASP A 390 -14.44 9.78 20.93
CA ASP A 390 -14.11 9.62 22.35
C ASP A 390 -15.01 10.47 23.28
N ALA A 391 -15.58 11.58 22.79
CA ALA A 391 -16.55 12.40 23.51
C ALA A 391 -18.02 11.97 23.28
N GLY A 392 -18.25 11.01 22.39
CA GLY A 392 -19.57 10.56 21.98
C GLY A 392 -20.30 9.77 23.07
N THR A 393 -21.63 9.82 23.03
CA THR A 393 -22.49 9.17 24.03
C THR A 393 -23.28 7.99 23.48
N SER A 394 -23.23 7.75 22.17
CA SER A 394 -23.88 6.57 21.59
C SER A 394 -23.20 5.28 22.05
N VAL A 395 -23.92 4.16 21.98
CA VAL A 395 -23.38 2.83 22.30
C VAL A 395 -22.10 2.54 21.51
N TYR A 396 -22.10 2.85 20.21
CA TYR A 396 -20.95 2.66 19.33
C TYR A 396 -19.72 3.48 19.76
N GLU A 397 -19.92 4.77 20.04
CA GLU A 397 -18.84 5.69 20.44
C GLU A 397 -18.25 5.28 21.79
N ARG A 398 -19.12 5.00 22.77
CA ARG A 398 -18.71 4.60 24.12
C ARG A 398 -17.97 3.26 24.13
N SER A 399 -18.46 2.24 23.43
CA SER A 399 -17.77 0.95 23.37
C SER A 399 -16.43 1.05 22.63
N SER A 400 -16.36 1.80 21.52
CA SER A 400 -15.11 2.06 20.78
C SER A 400 -14.09 2.82 21.63
N SER A 401 -14.53 3.82 22.41
CA SER A 401 -13.66 4.59 23.31
C SER A 401 -13.10 3.73 24.44
N ILE A 402 -13.94 2.91 25.09
CA ILE A 402 -13.52 1.98 26.16
C ILE A 402 -12.56 0.94 25.61
N PHE A 403 -12.89 0.34 24.46
CA PHE A 403 -12.06 -0.67 23.83
C PHE A 403 -10.76 -0.09 23.25
N ARG A 404 -10.69 1.23 23.09
CA ARG A 404 -9.65 1.95 22.35
C ARG A 404 -9.52 1.48 20.89
N GLY A 405 -10.61 0.92 20.34
CA GLY A 405 -10.74 0.56 18.92
C GLY A 405 -11.44 1.66 18.12
N ILE A 406 -11.36 1.58 16.79
CA ILE A 406 -11.97 2.54 15.86
C ILE A 406 -13.02 1.85 14.95
N ASP A 407 -13.11 0.51 14.98
CA ASP A 407 -14.02 -0.26 14.11
C ASP A 407 -14.85 -1.27 14.87
N LEU A 408 -16.17 -1.18 14.70
CA LEU A 408 -17.12 -2.21 15.08
C LEU A 408 -17.90 -2.66 13.83
N ASN A 409 -18.14 -3.95 13.72
CA ASN A 409 -19.17 -4.51 12.86
C ASN A 409 -20.28 -5.04 13.75
N SER A 410 -21.37 -4.29 13.85
CA SER A 410 -22.46 -4.60 14.78
C SER A 410 -21.92 -4.76 16.21
N ASP A 411 -22.05 -5.94 16.81
CA ASP A 411 -21.64 -6.21 18.19
C ASP A 411 -20.15 -6.53 18.37
N ASN A 412 -19.37 -6.65 17.30
CA ASN A 412 -17.99 -7.11 17.34
C ASN A 412 -17.00 -6.02 16.90
N ALA A 413 -15.96 -5.81 17.69
CA ALA A 413 -14.80 -5.02 17.32
C ALA A 413 -13.74 -5.88 16.64
N TYR A 414 -13.17 -5.40 15.55
CA TYR A 414 -11.97 -6.01 14.97
C TYR A 414 -10.75 -5.18 15.36
N SER A 415 -9.62 -5.84 15.63
CA SER A 415 -8.31 -5.18 15.65
C SER A 415 -7.55 -5.62 14.41
N ASN A 416 -7.79 -4.93 13.31
CA ASN A 416 -7.15 -5.15 12.02
C ASN A 416 -5.62 -4.88 12.07
N PHE A 417 -5.14 -4.12 13.07
CA PHE A 417 -3.70 -3.99 13.38
C PHE A 417 -3.06 -5.34 13.70
N MET A 418 -3.85 -6.26 14.26
CA MET A 418 -3.43 -7.59 14.68
C MET A 418 -3.86 -8.65 13.66
N ILE A 419 -5.13 -8.65 13.26
CA ILE A 419 -5.77 -9.72 12.49
C ILE A 419 -5.40 -9.67 11.01
N GLN A 420 -5.37 -8.46 10.45
CA GLN A 420 -5.21 -8.25 9.02
C GLN A 420 -3.89 -7.57 8.66
N LEU A 421 -3.00 -7.44 9.66
CA LEU A 421 -1.59 -7.14 9.47
C LEU A 421 -1.33 -5.73 8.90
N TYR A 422 -2.26 -4.79 9.08
CA TYR A 422 -2.17 -3.44 8.52
C TYR A 422 -1.37 -2.46 9.37
N GLY A 423 -0.15 -2.17 8.89
CA GLY A 423 0.48 -0.84 8.97
C GLY A 423 0.88 -0.24 10.33
N PRO A 424 1.00 -0.95 11.47
CA PRO A 424 1.52 -0.31 12.69
C PRO A 424 2.92 0.31 12.46
N GLU A 425 3.65 -0.17 11.45
CA GLU A 425 4.89 0.41 10.96
C GLU A 425 4.73 1.88 10.56
N ALA A 426 3.69 2.23 9.80
CA ALA A 426 3.45 3.61 9.38
C ALA A 426 3.16 4.52 10.59
N ALA A 427 2.34 4.05 11.55
CA ALA A 427 2.07 4.80 12.78
C ALA A 427 3.34 5.03 13.62
N TYR A 428 4.24 4.04 13.69
CA TYR A 428 5.53 4.19 14.33
C TYR A 428 6.44 5.19 13.62
N LEU A 429 6.51 5.12 12.30
CA LEU A 429 7.30 6.04 11.50
C LEU A 429 6.76 7.48 11.62
N PHE A 430 5.45 7.70 11.64
CA PHE A 430 4.86 9.00 11.93
C PHE A 430 5.12 9.49 13.35
N ALA A 431 5.12 8.61 14.36
CA ALA A 431 5.53 8.97 15.71
C ALA A 431 6.97 9.54 15.72
N SER A 432 7.89 8.96 14.94
CA SER A 432 9.26 9.48 14.80
C SER A 432 9.35 10.88 14.18
N LYS A 433 8.26 11.38 13.58
CA LYS A 433 8.11 12.72 12.99
C LYS A 433 7.20 13.64 13.81
N GLY A 434 6.85 13.25 15.04
CA GLY A 434 6.04 14.07 15.94
C GLY A 434 4.52 13.88 15.81
N GLU A 435 4.06 12.83 15.12
CA GLU A 435 2.63 12.48 15.01
C GLU A 435 2.32 11.12 15.69
N PRO A 436 2.40 11.02 17.04
CA PRO A 436 2.29 9.73 17.74
C PRO A 436 0.85 9.24 18.00
N ALA A 437 -0.17 10.04 17.66
CA ALA A 437 -1.54 9.81 18.12
C ALA A 437 -2.11 8.43 17.75
N MET A 438 -1.87 7.94 16.54
CA MET A 438 -2.30 6.60 16.13
C MET A 438 -1.53 5.49 16.84
N LEU A 439 -0.20 5.61 16.96
CA LEU A 439 0.59 4.61 17.66
C LEU A 439 0.16 4.51 19.12
N LYS A 440 -0.14 5.66 19.76
CA LYS A 440 -0.69 5.72 21.11
C LYS A 440 -2.01 4.97 21.21
N ARG A 441 -2.94 5.23 20.29
CA ARG A 441 -4.24 4.54 20.26
C ARG A 441 -4.10 3.03 20.06
N ILE A 442 -3.21 2.60 19.17
CA ILE A 442 -2.88 1.17 18.98
C ILE A 442 -2.32 0.58 20.28
N ALA A 443 -1.38 1.27 20.93
CA ALA A 443 -0.76 0.81 22.17
C ALA A 443 -1.79 0.65 23.30
N GLU A 444 -2.68 1.62 23.48
CA GLU A 444 -3.76 1.57 24.48
C GLU A 444 -4.71 0.37 24.23
N ASN A 445 -5.07 0.10 22.97
CA ASN A 445 -5.85 -1.09 22.61
C ASN A 445 -5.11 -2.39 22.95
N MET A 446 -3.81 -2.47 22.65
CA MET A 446 -3.00 -3.67 22.92
C MET A 446 -2.75 -3.88 24.41
N VAL A 447 -2.59 -2.81 25.20
CA VAL A 447 -2.48 -2.89 26.67
C VAL A 447 -3.79 -3.39 27.27
N LEU A 448 -4.94 -2.93 26.78
CA LEU A 448 -6.23 -3.46 27.23
C LEU A 448 -6.34 -4.97 26.92
N ARG A 449 -6.07 -5.36 25.68
CA ARG A 449 -6.17 -6.75 25.21
C ARG A 449 -5.20 -7.70 25.92
N PHE A 450 -3.93 -7.34 26.05
CA PHE A 450 -2.91 -8.29 26.51
C PHE A 450 -2.35 -7.97 27.90
N GLY A 451 -2.40 -6.71 28.32
CA GLY A 451 -2.05 -6.30 29.68
C GLY A 451 -3.17 -6.59 30.69
N LYS A 452 -4.42 -6.30 30.33
CA LYS A 452 -5.56 -6.48 31.25
C LYS A 452 -6.32 -7.79 31.08
N ILE A 453 -6.45 -8.31 29.86
CA ILE A 453 -7.22 -9.54 29.57
C ILE A 453 -6.29 -10.76 29.43
N GLY A 454 -5.32 -10.70 28.51
CA GLY A 454 -4.25 -11.71 28.37
C GLY A 454 -4.60 -12.92 27.49
N GLY A 455 -3.56 -13.61 27.01
CA GLY A 455 -3.66 -14.89 26.28
C GLY A 455 -4.52 -14.86 25.01
N THR A 456 -5.03 -16.02 24.61
CA THR A 456 -6.02 -16.19 23.53
C THR A 456 -7.26 -15.34 23.77
N ARG A 457 -7.65 -15.14 25.04
CA ARG A 457 -8.77 -14.27 25.40
C ARG A 457 -8.54 -12.81 25.00
N GLY A 458 -7.30 -12.30 25.05
CA GLY A 458 -6.96 -10.98 24.54
C GLY A 458 -7.11 -10.83 23.01
N VAL A 459 -7.07 -11.95 22.28
CA VAL A 459 -7.27 -12.00 20.83
C VAL A 459 -8.75 -11.94 20.49
N TYR A 460 -9.57 -12.81 21.08
CA TYR A 460 -10.97 -13.04 20.67
C TYR A 460 -12.04 -12.53 21.65
N GLY A 461 -11.67 -12.15 22.87
CA GLY A 461 -12.62 -11.72 23.89
C GLY A 461 -13.65 -12.81 24.21
N LYS A 462 -14.92 -12.43 24.31
CA LYS A 462 -16.09 -13.33 24.41
C LYS A 462 -16.66 -13.78 23.04
N GLY A 463 -16.08 -13.30 21.94
CA GLY A 463 -16.58 -13.56 20.58
C GLY A 463 -16.12 -14.90 20.01
N SER A 464 -16.56 -15.17 18.77
CA SER A 464 -16.06 -16.27 17.95
C SER A 464 -15.42 -15.73 16.66
N GLY A 465 -14.54 -16.53 16.04
CA GLY A 465 -13.84 -16.14 14.83
C GLY A 465 -12.84 -15.00 15.05
N SER A 466 -12.71 -14.05 14.12
CA SER A 466 -11.75 -12.94 14.21
C SER A 466 -12.27 -11.72 14.98
N GLY A 467 -13.50 -11.73 15.49
CA GLY A 467 -14.11 -10.60 16.18
C GLY A 467 -13.82 -10.60 17.68
N PHE A 468 -13.82 -9.42 18.30
CA PHE A 468 -13.81 -9.24 19.74
C PHE A 468 -15.17 -8.67 20.14
N LEU A 469 -15.99 -9.45 20.84
CA LEU A 469 -17.32 -9.00 21.26
C LEU A 469 -17.21 -7.77 22.17
N VAL A 470 -17.85 -6.67 21.78
CA VAL A 470 -17.89 -5.43 22.57
C VAL A 470 -19.31 -4.98 22.87
N LEU A 471 -20.33 -5.48 22.19
CA LEU A 471 -21.73 -5.28 22.56
C LEU A 471 -22.41 -6.64 22.71
N ASP A 472 -23.53 -6.68 23.41
CA ASP A 472 -24.38 -7.86 23.53
C ASP A 472 -25.81 -7.48 23.12
N GLY A 473 -26.23 -7.96 21.94
CA GLY A 473 -27.51 -7.60 21.35
C GLY A 473 -27.67 -6.09 21.13
N GLY A 474 -26.61 -5.41 20.68
CA GLY A 474 -26.58 -3.96 20.51
C GLY A 474 -26.50 -3.13 21.79
N THR A 475 -26.32 -3.75 22.95
CA THR A 475 -26.21 -3.05 24.25
C THR A 475 -24.80 -3.16 24.83
N MET A 476 -24.43 -2.24 25.73
CA MET A 476 -23.17 -2.31 26.48
C MET A 476 -23.40 -2.99 27.82
N PRO A 477 -22.89 -4.21 28.05
CA PRO A 477 -22.99 -4.89 29.34
C PRO A 477 -21.99 -4.36 30.41
N TYR A 478 -21.33 -3.24 30.13
CA TYR A 478 -20.30 -2.60 30.95
C TYR A 478 -20.39 -1.08 30.82
N THR A 479 -19.81 -0.35 31.78
CA THR A 479 -19.88 1.11 31.84
C THR A 479 -18.56 1.82 31.56
N ASP A 480 -17.45 1.11 31.77
CA ASP A 480 -16.08 1.61 31.75
C ASP A 480 -15.09 0.48 31.41
N THR A 481 -13.80 0.80 31.37
CA THR A 481 -12.74 -0.16 31.06
C THR A 481 -12.63 -1.30 32.07
N GLU A 482 -12.88 -1.05 33.35
CA GLU A 482 -12.73 -2.07 34.40
C GLU A 482 -13.87 -3.10 34.32
N SER A 483 -15.11 -2.61 34.26
CA SER A 483 -16.29 -3.44 34.04
C SER A 483 -16.26 -4.17 32.69
N PHE A 484 -15.67 -3.58 31.64
CA PHE A 484 -15.43 -4.26 30.37
C PHE A 484 -14.48 -5.46 30.49
N VAL A 485 -13.37 -5.30 31.22
CA VAL A 485 -12.42 -6.38 31.46
C VAL A 485 -13.05 -7.48 32.31
N ALA A 486 -13.78 -7.11 33.36
CA ALA A 486 -14.53 -8.06 34.20
C ALA A 486 -15.55 -8.84 33.36
N TRP A 487 -16.35 -8.12 32.56
CA TRP A 487 -17.31 -8.74 31.66
C TRP A 487 -16.62 -9.67 30.66
N THR A 488 -15.50 -9.29 30.03
CA THR A 488 -14.79 -10.16 29.08
C THR A 488 -14.31 -11.46 29.73
N ASN A 489 -13.89 -11.39 31.00
CA ASN A 489 -13.34 -12.52 31.73
C ASN A 489 -14.40 -13.49 32.28
N ASP A 490 -15.59 -12.98 32.54
CA ASP A 490 -16.68 -13.76 33.13
C ASP A 490 -17.13 -14.93 32.24
N GLY A 491 -17.08 -16.15 32.78
CA GLY A 491 -17.51 -17.38 32.10
C GLY A 491 -16.72 -17.77 30.83
N ASN A 492 -15.58 -17.13 30.57
CA ASN A 492 -14.87 -17.28 29.29
C ASN A 492 -13.89 -18.47 29.30
N ALA A 493 -14.14 -19.46 28.43
CA ALA A 493 -13.34 -20.67 28.32
C ALA A 493 -11.97 -20.49 27.63
N LEU A 494 -11.74 -19.37 26.94
CA LEU A 494 -10.46 -19.10 26.29
C LEU A 494 -9.37 -18.82 27.34
N PRO A 495 -8.16 -19.38 27.15
CA PRO A 495 -7.06 -19.18 28.10
C PRO A 495 -6.61 -17.72 28.13
N ALA A 496 -6.34 -17.23 29.34
CA ALA A 496 -5.80 -15.89 29.58
C ALA A 496 -4.27 -15.87 29.72
N ASP A 497 -3.65 -17.05 29.85
CA ASP A 497 -2.22 -17.22 30.10
C ASP A 497 -1.51 -18.10 29.07
N SER A 498 -2.18 -18.50 27.99
CA SER A 498 -1.56 -19.11 26.81
C SER A 498 -2.23 -18.57 25.54
N PHE A 499 -1.62 -18.80 24.38
CA PHE A 499 -2.18 -18.48 23.07
C PHE A 499 -2.74 -19.72 22.36
N ASP A 500 -3.09 -20.76 23.11
CA ASP A 500 -3.67 -21.97 22.53
C ASP A 500 -5.01 -21.64 21.86
N GLY A 501 -5.15 -22.05 20.60
CA GLY A 501 -6.31 -21.73 19.77
C GLY A 501 -6.25 -20.38 19.05
N ALA A 502 -5.23 -19.54 19.30
CA ALA A 502 -5.00 -18.31 18.54
C ALA A 502 -4.02 -18.53 17.38
N ALA A 503 -4.28 -17.85 16.25
CA ALA A 503 -3.38 -17.86 15.11
C ALA A 503 -2.09 -17.08 15.42
N LEU A 504 -0.92 -17.72 15.31
CA LEU A 504 0.36 -17.13 15.75
C LEU A 504 0.66 -15.78 15.12
N HIS A 505 0.35 -15.58 13.84
CA HIS A 505 0.62 -14.31 13.15
C HIS A 505 -0.13 -13.13 13.78
N THR A 506 -1.32 -13.36 14.35
CA THR A 506 -2.10 -12.31 15.02
C THR A 506 -1.45 -11.92 16.35
N VAL A 507 -1.15 -12.91 17.20
CA VAL A 507 -0.42 -12.74 18.45
C VAL A 507 0.92 -12.09 18.20
N GLN A 508 1.57 -12.50 17.10
CA GLN A 508 2.77 -11.89 16.59
C GLN A 508 2.52 -10.39 16.42
N ARG A 509 1.70 -9.95 15.47
CA ARG A 509 1.52 -8.51 15.22
C ARG A 509 1.15 -7.66 16.44
N ALA A 510 0.34 -8.19 17.36
CA ALA A 510 0.05 -7.51 18.62
C ALA A 510 1.30 -7.22 19.46
N TYR A 511 2.16 -8.23 19.65
CA TYR A 511 3.41 -8.07 20.40
C TYR A 511 4.30 -6.98 19.79
N TRP A 512 4.35 -6.88 18.46
CA TRP A 512 5.22 -5.90 17.80
C TRP A 512 4.64 -4.50 17.85
N SER A 513 3.31 -4.38 17.78
CA SER A 513 2.65 -3.11 18.01
C SER A 513 3.00 -2.55 19.41
N LEU A 514 3.06 -3.42 20.43
CA LEU A 514 3.53 -3.04 21.76
C LEU A 514 5.04 -2.70 21.79
N LYS A 515 5.89 -3.44 21.09
CA LYS A 515 7.34 -3.16 21.02
C LYS A 515 7.64 -1.84 20.30
N LEU A 516 6.93 -1.54 19.22
CA LEU A 516 6.99 -0.25 18.51
C LEU A 516 6.60 0.90 19.44
N ALA A 517 5.50 0.75 20.17
CA ALA A 517 5.05 1.72 21.15
C ALA A 517 6.06 1.90 22.30
N GLN A 518 6.59 0.81 22.85
CA GLN A 518 7.62 0.83 23.89
C GLN A 518 8.87 1.59 23.43
N ASP A 519 9.35 1.32 22.21
CA ASP A 519 10.51 2.02 21.65
C ASP A 519 10.21 3.51 21.40
N ALA A 520 9.03 3.85 20.86
CA ALA A 520 8.64 5.25 20.67
C ALA A 520 8.59 6.04 21.99
N VAL A 521 8.11 5.43 23.08
CA VAL A 521 8.15 6.02 24.43
C VAL A 521 9.59 6.22 24.89
N LYS A 522 10.43 5.18 24.78
CA LYS A 522 11.86 5.25 25.18
C LYS A 522 12.63 6.34 24.42
N ARG A 523 12.25 6.61 23.18
CA ARG A 523 12.85 7.65 22.33
C ARG A 523 12.27 9.05 22.57
N GLY A 524 11.24 9.18 23.40
CA GLY A 524 10.56 10.46 23.66
C GLY A 524 9.69 10.96 22.50
N TRP A 525 9.27 10.06 21.60
CA TRP A 525 8.39 10.42 20.46
C TRP A 525 6.92 10.37 20.81
N MET A 526 6.60 9.66 21.89
CA MET A 526 5.24 9.42 22.36
C MET A 526 5.26 9.44 23.89
N ASP A 527 4.23 10.03 24.50
CA ASP A 527 4.04 9.98 25.94
C ASP A 527 3.92 8.53 26.44
N ALA A 528 4.28 8.31 27.69
CA ALA A 528 4.13 7.00 28.32
C ALA A 528 2.67 6.52 28.28
N VAL A 529 2.46 5.26 27.88
CA VAL A 529 1.18 4.56 27.98
C VAL A 529 1.29 3.57 29.13
N PRO A 530 0.55 3.76 30.24
CA PRO A 530 0.64 2.90 31.41
C PRO A 530 0.37 1.42 31.07
N GLY A 531 1.23 0.51 31.52
CA GLY A 531 1.05 -0.93 31.37
C GLY A 531 1.60 -1.55 30.07
N ILE A 532 2.31 -0.79 29.22
CA ILE A 532 3.01 -1.36 28.04
C ILE A 532 3.96 -2.48 28.45
N ASP A 533 4.84 -2.24 29.44
CA ASP A 533 5.85 -3.21 29.85
C ASP A 533 5.21 -4.47 30.44
N ASP A 534 4.16 -4.30 31.26
CA ASP A 534 3.38 -5.41 31.81
C ASP A 534 2.69 -6.24 30.71
N ALA A 535 2.14 -5.58 29.69
CA ALA A 535 1.51 -6.26 28.57
C ALA A 535 2.52 -7.08 27.77
N ILE A 536 3.71 -6.53 27.49
CA ILE A 536 4.81 -7.25 26.82
C ILE A 536 5.22 -8.48 27.64
N ALA A 537 5.47 -8.30 28.95
CA ALA A 537 5.87 -9.40 29.82
C ALA A 537 4.79 -10.50 29.91
N ARG A 538 3.51 -10.13 29.98
CA ARG A 538 2.38 -11.08 29.95
C ARG A 538 2.31 -11.84 28.63
N MET A 539 2.52 -11.18 27.50
CA MET A 539 2.56 -11.86 26.20
C MET A 539 3.75 -12.83 26.11
N GLU A 540 4.92 -12.45 26.62
CA GLU A 540 6.08 -13.35 26.65
C GLU A 540 5.84 -14.58 27.53
N ALA A 541 5.27 -14.39 28.71
CA ALA A 541 4.88 -15.49 29.60
C ALA A 541 3.83 -16.40 28.95
N ALA A 542 2.82 -15.82 28.30
CA ALA A 542 1.79 -16.60 27.60
C ALA A 542 2.36 -17.38 26.41
N ARG A 543 3.27 -16.77 25.65
CA ARG A 543 4.00 -17.44 24.56
C ARG A 543 4.75 -18.66 25.07
N SER A 544 5.44 -18.56 26.20
CA SER A 544 6.18 -19.69 26.80
C SER A 544 5.29 -20.85 27.27
N LYS A 545 4.01 -20.59 27.57
CA LYS A 545 3.02 -21.61 27.95
C LYS A 545 2.21 -22.16 26.78
N THR A 546 2.30 -21.52 25.62
CA THR A 546 1.55 -21.91 24.41
C THR A 546 2.15 -23.20 23.85
N ALA A 547 1.30 -24.19 23.55
CA ALA A 547 1.75 -25.41 22.91
C ALA A 547 2.37 -25.12 21.53
N PRO A 548 3.39 -25.88 21.08
CA PRO A 548 3.93 -25.75 19.74
C PRO A 548 2.82 -25.83 18.69
N ASN A 549 2.58 -24.69 18.02
CA ASN A 549 1.38 -24.48 17.23
C ASN A 549 1.46 -25.24 15.88
N LYS A 550 0.33 -25.77 15.38
CA LYS A 550 0.27 -26.48 14.08
C LYS A 550 0.28 -25.54 12.86
N ASP A 551 -0.09 -24.27 13.03
CA ASP A 551 -0.23 -23.32 11.93
C ASP A 551 0.86 -22.24 11.95
N THR A 552 2.04 -22.61 11.44
CA THR A 552 3.21 -21.72 11.25
C THR A 552 3.26 -21.13 9.83
N SER A 553 2.22 -21.35 9.02
CA SER A 553 2.22 -21.06 7.59
C SER A 553 2.19 -19.54 7.27
N ALA A 554 1.68 -18.71 8.19
CA ALA A 554 1.42 -17.29 7.96
C ALA A 554 2.51 -16.31 8.46
N LEU A 555 3.70 -16.78 8.85
CA LEU A 555 4.82 -15.91 9.23
C LEU A 555 5.63 -15.54 7.96
N ALA A 556 5.50 -14.29 7.48
CA ALA A 556 6.14 -13.80 6.26
C ALA A 556 7.00 -12.55 6.53
N TRP A 557 7.91 -12.21 5.62
CA TRP A 557 8.76 -11.02 5.76
C TRP A 557 7.99 -9.71 5.83
N LYS A 558 6.89 -9.55 5.08
CA LYS A 558 6.02 -8.37 5.22
C LYS A 558 5.40 -8.26 6.63
N HIS A 559 5.47 -9.32 7.44
CA HIS A 559 5.02 -9.38 8.82
C HIS A 559 6.10 -8.97 9.83
N ALA A 560 7.31 -8.63 9.37
CA ALA A 560 8.42 -8.32 10.26
C ALA A 560 8.20 -6.96 10.97
N ALA A 561 7.96 -7.05 12.26
CA ALA A 561 9.01 -7.17 13.24
C ALA A 561 10.20 -6.19 13.20
N VAL A 562 10.46 -5.55 14.34
CA VAL A 562 11.61 -4.66 14.54
C VAL A 562 12.57 -5.18 15.60
N SER A 563 13.84 -5.34 15.24
CA SER A 563 14.96 -5.22 16.17
C SER A 563 15.58 -3.82 15.99
N PHE A 564 15.34 -2.91 16.93
CA PHE A 564 16.05 -1.63 16.99
C PHE A 564 17.35 -1.77 17.77
#